data_AF-A0A645DLD3-F1
#
_entry.id   AF-A0A645DLD3-F1
#
_cell.length_a   1.000
_cell.length_b   1.000
_cell.length_c   1.000
_cell.angle_alpha   90.00
_cell.angle_beta   90.00
_cell.angle_gamma   90.00
#
_symmetry.space_group_name_H-M   'P 1'
#
loop_
_entity.id
_entity.type
_entity.pdbx_description
1 polymer ?
#
loop_
_entity_poly.entity_id
_entity_poly.type
_entity_poly.pdbx_seq_one_letter_code
_entity_poly.pdbx_strand_id
1 'polypeptide(L)'
;MIEPQPCTIEAIYEMDHDTFENFCNGLTDNNIFITDLNDYMYIDSAGVIHGLLALDTESGDGVLIDSQGYDYARYTAFMPNIKSYIDKQTLLVVEQIVKDACEISDECEYAFDCDIAQKYYGFPVTENNGIGGMLLRELQKREEFLDIEVEEDVFYLKLKNEFKQEQTPLEPTLGM
;
A
#
# COMPACT_ATOMS: atom_id res chain seq x y z
N MET A 1 15.76 20.11 22.18
CA MET A 1 14.87 18.94 22.14
C MET A 1 14.78 18.54 20.68
N ILE A 2 14.98 17.27 20.35
CA ILE A 2 14.71 16.77 19.00
C ILE A 2 13.22 16.48 18.99
N GLU A 3 12.42 17.31 18.34
CA GLU A 3 11.02 16.99 18.10
C GLU A 3 10.97 15.99 16.95
N PRO A 4 10.29 14.85 17.11
CA PRO A 4 10.12 13.91 16.02
C PRO A 4 9.32 14.58 14.90
N GLN A 5 9.87 14.63 13.69
CA GLN A 5 9.12 15.05 12.53
C GLN A 5 8.14 13.95 12.13
N PRO A 6 6.85 14.28 11.90
CA PRO A 6 5.91 13.31 11.37
C PRO A 6 6.37 12.87 9.97
N CYS A 7 6.24 11.56 9.70
CA CYS A 7 6.56 10.99 8.40
C CYS A 7 5.53 9.92 8.01
N THR A 8 5.39 9.74 6.70
CA THR A 8 4.52 8.76 6.05
C THR A 8 5.33 8.03 4.98
N ILE A 9 5.01 6.75 4.77
CA ILE A 9 5.58 5.94 3.68
C ILE A 9 4.68 6.12 2.46
N GLU A 10 5.19 6.77 1.42
CA GLU A 10 4.43 7.04 0.18
C GLU A 10 4.71 5.99 -0.90
N ALA A 11 5.89 5.39 -0.87
CA ALA A 11 6.30 4.33 -1.77
C ALA A 11 7.16 3.29 -1.05
N ILE A 12 7.14 2.06 -1.54
CA ILE A 12 7.96 0.95 -1.05
C ILE A 12 8.71 0.33 -2.23
N TYR A 13 10.02 0.20 -2.09
CA TYR A 13 10.87 -0.55 -3.00
C TYR A 13 11.39 -1.81 -2.30
N GLU A 14 10.86 -2.96 -2.70
CA GLU A 14 11.29 -4.28 -2.21
C GLU A 14 12.60 -4.71 -2.89
N MET A 15 13.55 -5.22 -2.12
CA MET A 15 14.80 -5.79 -2.60
C MET A 15 15.21 -7.02 -1.79
N ASP A 16 16.13 -7.82 -2.34
CA ASP A 16 16.76 -8.94 -1.63
C ASP A 16 17.80 -8.45 -0.60
N HIS A 17 18.23 -9.36 0.27
CA HIS A 17 19.14 -9.02 1.37
C HIS A 17 20.48 -8.45 0.88
N ASP A 18 21.08 -9.09 -0.12
CA ASP A 18 22.38 -8.69 -0.67
C ASP A 18 22.31 -7.27 -1.27
N THR A 19 21.24 -6.95 -1.99
CA THR A 19 21.00 -5.62 -2.56
C THR A 19 20.77 -4.58 -1.45
N PHE A 20 20.02 -4.93 -0.41
CA PHE A 20 19.78 -4.05 0.73
C PHE A 20 21.04 -3.72 1.53
N GLU A 21 21.88 -4.72 1.81
CA GLU A 21 23.16 -4.50 2.49
C GLU A 21 24.08 -3.61 1.65
N ASN A 22 24.17 -3.86 0.34
CA ASN A 22 24.94 -3.02 -0.58
C ASN A 22 24.43 -1.57 -0.58
N PHE A 23 23.12 -1.37 -0.65
CA PHE A 23 22.50 -0.04 -0.54
C PHE A 23 22.84 0.64 0.79
N CYS A 24 22.72 -0.06 1.92
CA CYS A 24 23.04 0.49 3.24
C CYS A 24 24.51 0.90 3.38
N ASN A 25 25.42 0.20 2.70
CA ASN A 25 26.84 0.55 2.67
C ASN A 25 27.16 1.76 1.77
N GLY A 26 26.24 2.13 0.87
CA GLY A 26 26.40 3.17 -0.15
C GLY A 26 25.25 4.18 -0.20
N LEU A 27 24.73 4.64 0.94
CA LEU A 27 23.56 5.53 0.99
C LEU A 27 23.72 6.85 0.19
N THR A 28 24.96 7.31 0.02
CA THR A 28 25.28 8.53 -0.75
C THR A 28 25.53 8.25 -2.24
N ASP A 29 25.48 6.99 -2.65
CA ASP A 29 25.65 6.61 -4.04
C ASP A 29 24.32 6.80 -4.79
N ASN A 30 24.42 7.13 -6.07
CA ASN A 30 23.24 7.27 -6.91
C ASN A 30 22.57 5.91 -7.12
N ASN A 31 21.27 5.86 -6.89
CA ASN A 31 20.46 4.65 -6.98
C ASN A 31 19.30 4.89 -7.94
N ILE A 32 19.19 4.05 -8.98
CA ILE A 32 18.15 4.20 -10.02
C ILE A 32 16.75 4.17 -9.40
N PHE A 33 16.50 3.30 -8.42
CA PHE A 33 15.18 3.22 -7.77
C PHE A 33 14.79 4.51 -7.01
N ILE A 34 15.76 5.27 -6.50
CA ILE A 34 15.52 6.57 -5.85
C ILE A 34 15.18 7.63 -6.89
N THR A 35 15.80 7.57 -8.06
CA THR A 35 15.47 8.42 -9.20
C THR A 35 14.05 8.14 -9.71
N ASP A 36 13.71 6.87 -9.90
CA ASP A 36 12.42 6.45 -10.47
C ASP A 36 11.24 6.77 -9.55
N LEU A 37 11.46 6.74 -8.23
CA LEU A 37 10.44 7.00 -7.21
C LEU A 37 10.56 8.40 -6.58
N ASN A 38 11.30 9.32 -7.20
CA ASN A 38 11.56 10.65 -6.65
C ASN A 38 10.29 11.45 -6.41
N ASP A 39 9.32 11.34 -7.32
CA ASP A 39 8.06 12.07 -7.29
C ASP A 39 7.17 11.70 -6.08
N TYR A 40 7.42 10.56 -5.45
CA TYR A 40 6.74 10.14 -4.22
C TYR A 40 7.38 10.70 -2.94
N MET A 41 8.53 11.38 -3.04
CA MET A 41 9.22 11.97 -1.89
C MET A 41 9.04 13.48 -1.87
N TYR A 42 8.30 13.98 -0.88
CA TYR A 42 8.04 15.41 -0.72
C TYR A 42 7.70 15.78 0.73
N ILE A 43 7.69 17.07 1.02
CA ILE A 43 7.20 17.60 2.30
C ILE A 43 5.87 18.30 2.02
N ASP A 44 4.82 17.88 2.72
CA ASP A 44 3.49 18.45 2.52
C ASP A 44 3.34 19.84 3.19
N SER A 45 2.19 20.47 2.99
CA SER A 45 1.90 21.78 3.59
C SER A 45 1.82 21.79 5.13
N ALA A 46 1.66 20.63 5.76
CA ALA A 46 1.66 20.44 7.20
C ALA A 46 3.06 20.13 7.77
N GLY A 47 4.07 19.99 6.91
CA GLY A 47 5.45 19.66 7.28
C GLY A 47 5.68 18.17 7.52
N VAL A 48 4.78 17.29 7.05
CA VAL A 48 4.95 15.83 7.08
C VAL A 48 5.91 15.42 5.96
N ILE A 49 6.87 14.57 6.30
CA ILE A 49 7.79 13.98 5.33
C ILE A 49 7.11 12.76 4.69
N HIS A 50 6.84 12.84 3.39
CA HIS A 50 6.45 11.69 2.57
C HIS A 50 7.72 11.06 2.02
N GLY A 51 7.99 9.82 2.43
CA GLY A 51 9.25 9.14 2.15
C GLY A 51 9.09 7.84 1.38
N LEU A 52 10.19 7.42 0.76
CA LEU A 52 10.35 6.11 0.12
C LEU A 52 10.92 5.11 1.13
N LEU A 53 10.31 3.94 1.26
CA LEU A 53 10.85 2.85 2.07
C LEU A 53 11.60 1.87 1.16
N ALA A 54 12.93 1.80 1.31
CA ALA A 54 13.69 0.64 0.83
C ALA A 54 13.50 -0.51 1.82
N LEU A 55 12.99 -1.65 1.37
CA LEU A 55 12.60 -2.77 2.22
C LEU A 55 13.37 -4.05 1.87
N ASP A 56 14.05 -4.62 2.87
CA ASP A 56 14.62 -5.96 2.79
C ASP A 56 13.52 -7.01 2.97
N THR A 57 13.27 -7.79 1.93
CA THR A 57 12.22 -8.81 1.92
C THR A 57 12.53 -10.03 2.79
N GLU A 58 13.80 -10.26 3.13
CA GLU A 58 14.26 -11.42 3.88
C GLU A 58 14.37 -11.12 5.38
N SER A 59 15.04 -10.03 5.76
CA SER A 59 15.15 -9.64 7.18
C SER A 59 13.89 -8.94 7.70
N GLY A 60 13.16 -8.25 6.81
CA GLY A 60 12.02 -7.41 7.14
C GLY A 60 12.39 -6.01 7.65
N ASP A 61 13.68 -5.68 7.68
CA ASP A 61 14.17 -4.34 7.98
C ASP A 61 13.98 -3.40 6.79
N GLY A 62 14.01 -2.10 7.05
CA GLY A 62 13.93 -1.11 5.98
C GLY A 62 14.64 0.19 6.30
N VAL A 63 14.81 1.02 5.29
CA VAL A 63 15.33 2.38 5.39
C VAL A 63 14.31 3.33 4.78
N LEU A 64 13.78 4.23 5.60
CA LEU A 64 12.96 5.35 5.12
C LEU A 64 13.89 6.42 4.54
N ILE A 65 13.57 6.93 3.36
CA ILE A 65 14.39 7.84 2.56
C ILE A 65 13.60 9.12 2.29
N ASP A 66 14.23 10.26 2.56
CA ASP A 66 13.89 11.56 1.99
C ASP A 66 15.08 12.03 1.13
N SER A 67 14.91 11.99 -0.20
CA SER A 67 15.97 12.36 -1.13
C SER A 67 16.09 13.87 -1.32
N GLN A 68 15.04 14.65 -1.04
CA GLN A 68 14.91 16.07 -1.39
C GLN A 68 15.26 16.38 -2.86
N GLY A 69 14.84 15.52 -3.78
CA GLY A 69 15.06 15.70 -5.22
C GLY A 69 16.42 15.19 -5.74
N TYR A 70 17.20 14.53 -4.90
CA TYR A 70 18.47 13.89 -5.31
C TYR A 70 18.26 12.41 -5.68
N ASP A 71 19.26 11.87 -6.35
CA ASP A 71 19.36 10.50 -6.87
C ASP A 71 19.88 9.50 -5.80
N TYR A 72 20.12 9.96 -4.58
CA TYR A 72 20.69 9.20 -3.47
C TYR A 72 19.90 9.44 -2.17
N ALA A 73 20.13 8.61 -1.16
CA ALA A 73 19.40 8.64 0.10
C ALA A 73 19.95 9.73 1.04
N ARG A 74 19.59 10.99 0.77
CA ARG A 74 20.12 12.17 1.46
C ARG A 74 19.81 12.19 2.97
N TYR A 75 18.57 11.92 3.34
CA TYR A 75 18.16 11.71 4.72
C TYR A 75 17.55 10.34 4.86
N THR A 76 17.97 9.63 5.91
CA THR A 76 17.52 8.26 6.15
C THR A 76 17.15 8.03 7.59
N ALA A 77 16.22 7.08 7.78
CA ALA A 77 15.92 6.50 9.08
C ALA A 77 15.84 4.98 8.93
N PHE A 78 16.66 4.26 9.71
CA PHE A 78 16.60 2.80 9.76
C PHE A 78 15.37 2.35 10.57
N MET A 79 14.59 1.45 10.00
CA MET A 79 13.31 0.97 10.50
C MET A 79 13.38 -0.56 10.70
N PRO A 80 13.78 -1.04 11.89
CA PRO A 80 13.92 -2.47 12.14
C PRO A 80 12.56 -3.18 12.13
N ASN A 81 12.49 -4.34 11.46
CA ASN A 81 11.31 -5.20 11.31
C ASN A 81 10.04 -4.44 10.86
N ILE A 82 10.22 -3.40 10.04
CA ILE A 82 9.11 -2.58 9.53
C ILE A 82 8.17 -3.39 8.63
N LYS A 83 8.67 -4.43 7.95
CA LYS A 83 7.85 -5.32 7.12
C LYS A 83 6.65 -5.88 7.88
N SER A 84 6.82 -6.29 9.14
CA SER A 84 5.70 -6.81 9.93
C SER A 84 4.58 -5.80 10.14
N TYR A 85 4.91 -4.50 10.24
CA TYR A 85 3.92 -3.44 10.30
C TYR A 85 3.21 -3.27 8.96
N ILE A 86 3.96 -3.24 7.85
CA ILE A 86 3.41 -3.12 6.49
C ILE A 86 2.47 -4.29 6.19
N ASP A 87 2.92 -5.52 6.39
CA ASP A 87 2.12 -6.73 6.18
C ASP A 87 0.80 -6.67 6.96
N LYS A 88 0.84 -6.16 8.19
CA LYS A 88 -0.36 -5.98 9.03
C LYS A 88 -1.30 -4.91 8.47
N GLN A 89 -0.78 -3.78 8.00
CA GLN A 89 -1.62 -2.75 7.35
C GLN A 89 -2.24 -3.27 6.06
N THR A 90 -1.46 -3.95 5.22
CA THR A 90 -1.96 -4.59 4.00
C THR A 90 -3.08 -5.57 4.32
N LEU A 91 -2.91 -6.42 5.33
CA LEU A 91 -3.95 -7.37 5.74
C LEU A 91 -5.23 -6.66 6.19
N LEU A 92 -5.14 -5.57 6.95
CA LEU A 92 -6.33 -4.82 7.37
C LEU A 92 -7.11 -4.26 6.18
N VAL A 93 -6.41 -3.72 5.18
CA VAL A 93 -7.02 -3.25 3.94
C VAL A 93 -7.67 -4.41 3.18
N VAL A 94 -6.97 -5.54 3.04
CA VAL A 94 -7.49 -6.75 2.37
C VAL A 94 -8.76 -7.27 3.03
N GLU A 95 -8.77 -7.42 4.37
CA GLU A 95 -9.96 -7.91 5.08
C GLU A 95 -11.15 -6.97 4.88
N GLN A 96 -10.90 -5.67 4.84
CA GLN A 96 -11.95 -4.68 4.64
C GLN A 96 -12.47 -4.70 3.20
N ILE A 97 -11.60 -4.86 2.20
CA ILE A 97 -11.99 -5.08 0.81
C ILE A 97 -12.85 -6.34 0.67
N VAL A 98 -12.43 -7.46 1.26
CA VAL A 98 -13.18 -8.72 1.22
C VAL A 98 -14.56 -8.55 1.85
N LYS A 99 -14.63 -7.89 3.00
CA LYS A 99 -15.89 -7.62 3.68
C LYS A 99 -16.82 -6.78 2.81
N ASP A 100 -16.32 -5.66 2.30
CA ASP A 100 -17.11 -4.75 1.46
C ASP A 100 -17.58 -5.48 0.20
N ALA A 101 -16.68 -6.17 -0.50
CA ALA A 101 -16.99 -6.98 -1.67
C ALA A 101 -18.10 -8.02 -1.40
N CYS A 102 -18.11 -8.68 -0.24
CA CYS A 102 -19.17 -9.62 0.13
C CYS A 102 -20.53 -8.96 0.42
N GLU A 103 -20.53 -7.75 0.98
CA GLU A 103 -21.72 -7.04 1.45
C GLU A 103 -22.36 -6.14 0.38
N ILE A 104 -21.55 -5.47 -0.44
CA ILE A 104 -21.97 -4.38 -1.33
C ILE A 104 -21.71 -4.64 -2.82
N SER A 105 -21.17 -5.81 -3.20
CA SER A 105 -20.97 -6.12 -4.63
C SER A 105 -22.28 -6.14 -5.42
N ASP A 106 -22.25 -5.52 -6.59
CA ASP A 106 -23.33 -5.61 -7.58
C ASP A 106 -22.98 -6.74 -8.55
N GLU A 107 -23.92 -7.66 -8.80
CA GLU A 107 -23.67 -8.82 -9.68
C GLU A 107 -22.35 -9.61 -9.44
N CYS A 108 -21.83 -9.62 -8.20
CA CYS A 108 -20.53 -10.24 -7.83
C CYS A 108 -19.31 -9.49 -8.36
N GLU A 109 -19.47 -8.23 -8.74
CA GLU A 109 -18.41 -7.31 -9.13
C GLU A 109 -18.30 -6.21 -8.07
N TYR A 110 -17.06 -5.86 -7.73
CA TYR A 110 -16.76 -4.81 -6.77
C TYR A 110 -15.56 -4.01 -7.26
N ALA A 111 -15.68 -2.68 -7.27
CA ALA A 111 -14.60 -1.78 -7.62
C ALA A 111 -14.06 -1.13 -6.34
N PHE A 112 -12.77 -1.31 -6.09
CA PHE A 112 -12.06 -0.68 -4.99
C PHE A 112 -11.13 0.41 -5.53
N ASP A 113 -11.48 1.66 -5.24
CA ASP A 113 -10.70 2.84 -5.56
C ASP A 113 -9.57 3.04 -4.53
N CYS A 114 -8.33 3.10 -4.99
CA CYS A 114 -7.16 3.26 -4.13
C CYS A 114 -7.16 4.58 -3.33
N ASP A 115 -7.87 5.62 -3.77
CA ASP A 115 -8.01 6.86 -3.00
C ASP A 115 -8.72 6.61 -1.67
N ILE A 116 -9.62 5.61 -1.62
CA ILE A 116 -10.27 5.16 -0.39
C ILE A 116 -9.22 4.56 0.56
N ALA A 117 -8.25 3.81 0.01
CA ALA A 117 -7.20 3.19 0.80
C ALA A 117 -6.37 4.22 1.57
N GLN A 118 -5.94 5.27 0.86
CA GLN A 118 -5.16 6.36 1.41
C GLN A 118 -5.95 7.13 2.47
N LYS A 119 -7.19 7.50 2.16
CA LYS A 119 -8.02 8.35 3.02
C LYS A 119 -8.43 7.69 4.33
N TYR A 120 -8.76 6.40 4.31
CA TYR A 120 -9.34 5.72 5.48
C TYR A 120 -8.33 4.87 6.26
N TYR A 121 -7.28 4.37 5.60
CA TYR A 121 -6.28 3.49 6.24
C TYR A 121 -4.89 4.11 6.28
N GLY A 122 -4.68 5.29 5.69
CA GLY A 122 -3.36 5.92 5.63
C GLY A 122 -2.37 5.12 4.79
N PHE A 123 -2.89 4.35 3.83
CA PHE A 123 -2.12 3.44 2.99
C PHE A 123 -2.14 3.99 1.55
N PRO A 124 -1.13 4.76 1.11
CA PRO A 124 -1.10 5.32 -0.22
C PRO A 124 -0.88 4.17 -1.20
N VAL A 125 -1.92 3.77 -1.91
CA VAL A 125 -1.83 2.72 -2.93
C VAL A 125 -1.85 3.41 -4.28
N THR A 126 -0.83 3.19 -5.09
CA THR A 126 -0.83 3.60 -6.49
C THR A 126 -0.22 2.46 -7.32
N GLU A 127 -0.42 2.49 -8.64
CA GLU A 127 0.10 1.51 -9.58
C GLU A 127 1.62 1.35 -9.47
N ASN A 128 2.34 2.47 -9.25
CA ASN A 128 3.80 2.53 -9.40
C ASN A 128 4.58 2.68 -8.09
N ASN A 129 3.93 2.82 -6.93
CA ASN A 129 4.63 3.02 -5.65
C ASN A 129 5.01 1.73 -4.92
N GLY A 130 4.86 0.57 -5.56
CA GLY A 130 5.16 -0.75 -5.00
C GLY A 130 4.11 -1.29 -4.01
N ILE A 131 3.27 -0.44 -3.43
CA ILE A 131 2.24 -0.84 -2.47
C ILE A 131 1.05 -1.53 -3.17
N GLY A 132 0.66 -1.06 -4.36
CA GLY A 132 -0.38 -1.70 -5.17
C GLY A 132 -0.08 -3.16 -5.49
N GLY A 133 1.18 -3.44 -5.85
CA GLY A 133 1.64 -4.82 -6.09
C GLY A 133 1.63 -5.70 -4.84
N MET A 134 1.86 -5.15 -3.65
CA MET A 134 1.73 -5.88 -2.38
C MET A 134 0.27 -6.21 -2.08
N LEU A 135 -0.63 -5.24 -2.25
CA LEU A 135 -2.06 -5.42 -2.06
C LEU A 135 -2.63 -6.47 -3.02
N LEU A 136 -2.25 -6.39 -4.31
CA LEU A 136 -2.65 -7.35 -5.34
C LEU A 136 -2.24 -8.78 -4.97
N ARG A 137 -0.99 -8.99 -4.53
CA ARG A 137 -0.47 -10.30 -4.13
C ARG A 137 -1.26 -10.92 -2.98
N GLU A 138 -1.69 -10.11 -2.02
CA GLU A 138 -2.50 -10.62 -0.91
C GLU A 138 -3.95 -10.88 -1.32
N LEU A 139 -4.55 -10.02 -2.15
CA LEU A 139 -5.89 -10.25 -2.68
C LEU A 139 -5.97 -11.50 -3.56
N GLN A 140 -4.96 -11.77 -4.39
CA GLN A 140 -4.90 -12.97 -5.24
C GLN A 140 -4.84 -14.29 -4.47
N LYS A 141 -4.44 -14.27 -3.19
CA LYS A 141 -4.41 -15.46 -2.33
C LYS A 141 -5.78 -15.76 -1.71
N ARG A 142 -6.72 -14.81 -1.77
CA ARG A 142 -8.06 -14.93 -1.19
C ARG A 142 -8.89 -15.89 -1.99
N GLU A 143 -9.61 -16.77 -1.29
CA GLU A 143 -10.48 -17.76 -1.93
C GLU A 143 -11.78 -17.16 -2.43
N GLU A 144 -12.15 -15.97 -1.93
CA GLU A 144 -13.39 -15.28 -2.23
C GLU A 144 -13.42 -14.73 -3.66
N PHE A 145 -12.26 -14.38 -4.22
CA PHE A 145 -12.14 -13.79 -5.55
C PHE A 145 -11.91 -14.86 -6.63
N LEU A 146 -12.62 -14.69 -7.74
CA LEU A 146 -12.45 -15.46 -8.97
C LEU A 146 -11.39 -14.82 -9.87
N ASP A 147 -11.42 -13.50 -9.97
CA ASP A 147 -10.56 -12.72 -10.84
C ASP A 147 -10.34 -11.32 -10.29
N ILE A 148 -9.20 -10.72 -10.63
CA ILE A 148 -8.79 -9.39 -10.18
C ILE A 148 -8.11 -8.67 -11.35
N GLU A 149 -8.71 -7.56 -11.76
CA GLU A 149 -8.16 -6.66 -12.77
C GLU A 149 -7.79 -5.33 -12.10
N VAL A 150 -6.71 -4.70 -12.56
CA VAL A 150 -6.25 -3.40 -12.05
C VAL A 150 -6.12 -2.44 -13.22
N GLU A 151 -6.87 -1.35 -13.18
CA GLU A 151 -6.80 -0.27 -14.18
C GLU A 151 -6.90 1.09 -13.47
N GLU A 152 -6.01 2.03 -13.82
CA GLU A 152 -6.04 3.43 -13.33
C GLU A 152 -6.23 3.56 -11.81
N ASP A 153 -5.42 2.85 -11.01
CA ASP A 153 -5.50 2.83 -9.53
C ASP A 153 -6.83 2.30 -8.97
N VAL A 154 -7.59 1.53 -9.75
CA VAL A 154 -8.82 0.85 -9.31
C VAL A 154 -8.66 -0.66 -9.42
N PHE A 155 -8.99 -1.37 -8.35
CA PHE A 155 -9.06 -2.83 -8.32
C PHE A 155 -10.48 -3.28 -8.63
N TYR A 156 -10.67 -3.96 -9.76
CA TYR A 156 -11.92 -4.60 -10.15
C TYR A 156 -11.89 -6.06 -9.71
N LEU A 157 -12.68 -6.38 -8.69
CA LEU A 157 -12.73 -7.68 -8.04
C LEU A 157 -13.99 -8.43 -8.44
N LYS A 158 -13.79 -9.64 -8.97
CA LYS A 158 -14.88 -10.55 -9.28
C LYS A 158 -15.00 -11.60 -8.18
N LEU A 159 -16.11 -11.61 -7.44
CA LEU A 159 -16.37 -12.58 -6.39
C LEU A 159 -16.91 -13.90 -6.96
N LYS A 160 -16.63 -14.99 -6.24
CA LYS A 160 -17.35 -16.25 -6.43
C LYS A 160 -18.75 -16.13 -5.83
N ASN A 161 -19.75 -16.64 -6.54
CA ASN A 161 -21.16 -16.54 -6.16
C ASN A 161 -21.48 -17.08 -4.76
N GLU A 162 -20.72 -18.06 -4.27
CA GLU A 162 -20.94 -18.68 -2.96
C GLU A 162 -20.62 -17.77 -1.76
N PHE A 163 -19.82 -16.71 -1.98
CA PHE A 163 -19.47 -15.73 -0.95
C PHE A 163 -20.33 -14.45 -1.00
N LYS A 164 -21.17 -14.29 -2.02
CA LYS A 164 -22.08 -13.15 -2.09
C LYS A 164 -23.17 -13.29 -1.02
N GLN A 165 -23.28 -12.32 -0.12
CA GLN A 165 -24.40 -12.27 0.81
C GLN A 165 -25.65 -11.80 0.05
N GLU A 166 -26.72 -12.59 0.08
CA GLU A 166 -28.00 -12.16 -0.48
C GLU A 166 -28.51 -10.95 0.31
N GLN A 167 -28.51 -9.78 -0.32
CA GLN A 167 -29.25 -8.63 0.21
C GLN A 167 -30.73 -8.99 0.20
N THR A 168 -31.28 -9.32 1.36
CA THR A 168 -32.73 -9.50 1.50
C THR A 168 -33.37 -8.13 1.26
N PRO A 169 -34.30 -7.97 0.30
CA PRO A 169 -34.94 -6.69 0.08
C PRO A 169 -35.66 -6.26 1.38
N LEU A 170 -35.34 -5.06 1.87
CA LEU A 170 -36.18 -4.39 2.86
C LEU A 170 -37.58 -4.26 2.24
N GLU A 171 -38.52 -5.06 2.71
CA GLU A 171 -39.92 -4.92 2.33
C GLU A 171 -40.33 -3.46 2.54
N PRO A 172 -40.90 -2.78 1.54
CA PRO A 172 -41.45 -1.45 1.77
C PRO A 172 -42.59 -1.60 2.78
N THR A 173 -42.40 -1.08 3.99
CA THR A 173 -43.48 -0.92 4.96
C THR A 173 -44.55 -0.03 4.34
N LEU A 174 -45.54 -0.66 3.72
CA LEU A 174 -46.80 -0.05 3.36
C LEU A 174 -47.62 0.05 4.66
N GLY A 175 -47.28 1.05 5.48
CA GLY A 175 -47.98 1.41 6.70
C GLY A 175 -48.94 2.56 6.44
N MET A 176 -50.23 2.26 6.61
CA MET A 176 -51.46 3.05 6.42
C MET A 176 -51.45 4.51 6.89
#